data_AF-A0A7J7IX70-F1
#
_entry.id   AF-A0A7J7IX70-F1
#
_cell.length_a   1.000
_cell.length_b   1.000
_cell.length_c   1.000
_cell.angle_alpha   90.00
_cell.angle_beta   90.00
_cell.angle_gamma   90.00
#
_symmetry.space_group_name_H-M   'P 1'
#
loop_
_entity.id
_entity.type
_entity.pdbx_description
1 polymer ?
#
loop_
_entity_poly.entity_id
_entity_poly.type
_entity_poly.pdbx_seq_one_letter_code
_entity_poly.pdbx_strand_id
1 'polypeptide(L)'
;MSPGCISRHMVLALKETSEMVEEDKPEEGRIASMTVLLHGALKVESYVAIVKIRAEWFGMLHSWADSKKKSNLVLSVFKPGVDSVPWLGSFKMLNCLPTHTEPIPGHVVQQLPGLPVPVSDKKSYSSTSSSWLRQATLQADVQKLLRYGRKLPEKLNVFYKELNRIHKAAVSIGFYQLLAGISKILERECTLLPPNAHPDASMQLQHAASLLSKKEIQSNINIIIRPLDTNFQNK
;
A
#
# COMPACT_ATOMS: atom_id res chain seq x y z
N MET A 1 -4.01 11.41 -5.36
CA MET A 1 -2.58 11.45 -4.97
C MET A 1 -1.90 12.52 -5.80
N SER A 2 -1.12 13.43 -5.21
CA SER A 2 -0.44 14.49 -5.97
C SER A 2 0.98 14.03 -6.34
N PRO A 3 1.35 13.94 -7.62
CA PRO A 3 2.70 13.55 -8.01
C PRO A 3 3.72 14.61 -7.59
N GLY A 4 4.94 14.15 -7.24
CA GLY A 4 6.07 15.05 -7.00
C GLY A 4 6.46 15.76 -8.29
N CYS A 5 6.58 17.09 -8.24
CA CYS A 5 6.94 17.92 -9.39
C CYS A 5 8.17 18.78 -9.06
N ILE A 6 9.05 19.00 -10.03
CA ILE A 6 10.23 19.86 -9.88
C ILE A 6 9.83 21.33 -9.88
N SER A 7 8.97 21.71 -10.82
CA SER A 7 8.56 23.10 -11.03
C SER A 7 7.16 23.17 -11.66
N ARG A 8 6.56 24.36 -11.57
CA ARG A 8 5.25 24.66 -12.16
C ARG A 8 5.36 25.95 -12.96
N HIS A 9 4.80 25.94 -14.17
CA HIS A 9 4.88 27.04 -15.12
C HIS A 9 3.47 27.36 -15.63
N MET A 10 3.11 28.64 -15.68
CA MET A 10 1.83 29.06 -16.26
C MET A 10 1.91 28.97 -17.78
N VAL A 11 0.88 28.42 -18.41
CA VAL A 11 0.82 28.29 -19.88
C VAL A 11 -0.17 29.31 -20.42
N LEU A 12 0.35 30.24 -21.21
CA LEU A 12 -0.41 31.32 -21.83
C LEU A 12 -0.26 31.21 -23.35
N ALA A 13 -1.34 31.51 -24.08
CA ALA A 13 -1.27 31.64 -25.53
C ALA A 13 -0.52 32.94 -25.88
N LEU A 14 0.57 32.81 -26.65
CA LEU A 14 1.24 33.96 -27.25
C LEU A 14 0.61 34.25 -28.61
N LYS A 15 0.53 35.53 -28.98
CA LYS A 15 0.25 35.93 -30.36
C LYS A 15 1.56 35.80 -31.13
N GLU A 16 1.58 35.02 -32.20
CA GLU A 16 2.69 35.12 -33.15
C GLU A 16 2.66 36.53 -33.72
N THR A 17 3.69 37.32 -33.40
CA THR A 17 3.83 38.67 -33.95
C THR A 17 4.45 38.48 -35.33
N SER A 18 3.61 38.19 -36.31
CA SER A 18 3.98 38.39 -37.71
C SER A 18 4.16 39.90 -37.87
N GLU A 19 5.40 40.35 -37.88
CA GLU A 19 5.70 41.70 -38.36
C GLU A 19 5.09 41.85 -39.76
N MET A 20 4.42 42.99 -39.98
CA MET A 20 3.67 43.38 -41.19
C MET A 20 2.20 42.94 -41.22
N VAL A 21 1.35 43.84 -40.70
CA VAL A 21 0.22 44.54 -41.38
C VAL A 21 -0.76 44.95 -40.27
N GLU A 22 -0.70 46.23 -39.88
CA GLU A 22 -1.81 46.87 -39.15
C GLU A 22 -2.96 47.07 -40.13
N GLU A 23 -3.84 46.09 -40.28
CA GLU A 23 -5.19 46.32 -40.80
C GLU A 23 -6.10 45.16 -40.36
N ASP A 24 -7.26 45.54 -39.81
CA ASP A 24 -8.33 44.73 -39.26
C ASP A 24 -8.02 43.88 -38.02
N LYS A 25 -8.29 44.44 -36.84
CA LYS A 25 -8.43 43.70 -35.57
C LYS A 25 -9.75 42.92 -35.56
N PRO A 26 -9.79 41.60 -35.77
CA PRO A 26 -10.89 40.81 -35.22
C PRO A 26 -10.84 40.93 -33.69
N GLU A 27 -11.99 41.20 -33.07
CA GLU A 27 -12.13 41.29 -31.61
C GLU A 27 -11.40 40.13 -30.91
N GLU A 28 -10.41 40.47 -30.08
CA GLU A 28 -9.44 39.54 -29.47
C GLU A 28 -10.06 38.42 -28.63
N GLY A 29 -11.35 38.54 -28.28
CA GLY A 29 -12.13 37.52 -27.56
C GLY A 29 -12.86 36.51 -28.45
N ARG A 30 -12.86 36.67 -29.77
CA ARG A 30 -13.61 35.79 -30.71
C ARG A 30 -12.76 34.70 -31.36
N ILE A 31 -11.44 34.79 -31.29
CA ILE A 31 -10.55 33.78 -31.87
C ILE A 31 -10.47 32.59 -30.91
N ALA A 32 -10.84 31.41 -31.41
CA ALA A 32 -10.78 30.18 -30.62
C ALA A 32 -9.34 29.86 -30.22
N SER A 33 -9.08 29.74 -28.91
CA SER A 33 -7.77 29.38 -28.37
C SER A 33 -7.80 27.99 -27.75
N MET A 34 -6.89 27.12 -28.19
CA MET A 34 -6.72 25.77 -27.62
C MET A 34 -6.42 25.82 -26.11
N THR A 35 -5.66 26.82 -25.65
CA THR A 35 -5.33 26.99 -24.23
C THR A 35 -6.58 27.21 -23.37
N VAL A 36 -7.55 27.98 -23.88
CA VAL A 36 -8.82 28.25 -23.19
C VAL A 36 -9.69 27.00 -23.19
N LEU A 37 -9.82 26.33 -24.33
CA LEU A 37 -10.59 25.10 -24.46
C LEU A 37 -10.05 24.00 -23.55
N LEU A 38 -8.74 23.74 -23.61
CA LEU A 38 -8.08 22.69 -22.82
C LEU A 38 -8.17 22.98 -21.32
N HIS A 39 -7.96 24.23 -20.90
CA HIS A 39 -8.15 24.62 -19.50
C HIS A 39 -9.58 24.37 -19.02
N GLY A 40 -10.58 24.75 -19.83
CA GLY A 40 -12.00 24.53 -19.52
C GLY A 40 -12.32 23.05 -19.38
N ALA A 41 -11.92 22.23 -20.34
CA ALA A 41 -12.17 20.78 -20.35
C ALA A 41 -11.52 20.08 -19.14
N LEU A 42 -10.22 20.33 -18.89
CA LEU A 42 -9.51 19.73 -17.77
C LEU A 42 -10.09 20.14 -16.41
N LYS A 43 -10.58 21.38 -16.29
CA LYS A 43 -11.20 21.87 -15.06
C LYS A 43 -12.57 21.23 -14.79
N VAL A 44 -13.42 21.14 -15.82
CA VAL A 44 -14.78 20.59 -15.69
C VAL A 44 -14.73 19.10 -15.38
N GLU A 45 -13.92 18.35 -16.14
CA GLU A 45 -13.80 16.89 -16.00
C GLU A 45 -12.87 16.47 -14.86
N SER A 46 -12.21 17.42 -14.19
CA SER A 46 -11.19 17.15 -13.17
C SER A 46 -10.07 16.21 -13.65
N TYR A 47 -9.71 16.32 -14.93
CA TYR A 47 -8.62 15.57 -15.54
C TYR A 47 -7.31 16.35 -15.60
N VAL A 48 -6.25 15.61 -15.92
CA VAL A 48 -4.93 16.16 -16.24
C VAL A 48 -4.49 15.60 -17.59
N ALA A 49 -3.80 16.42 -18.39
CA ALA A 49 -3.20 15.96 -19.64
C ALA A 49 -1.72 15.67 -19.43
N ILE A 50 -1.28 14.45 -19.71
CA ILE A 50 0.15 14.10 -19.67
C ILE A 50 0.83 14.69 -20.91
N VAL A 51 1.95 15.37 -20.70
CA VAL A 51 2.72 16.05 -21.75
C VAL A 51 4.14 15.51 -21.80
N LYS A 52 4.63 15.26 -23.01
CA LYS A 52 6.03 14.93 -23.27
C LYS A 52 6.83 16.22 -23.46
N ILE A 53 7.76 16.49 -22.56
CA ILE A 53 8.63 17.68 -22.59
C ILE A 53 9.87 17.38 -23.45
N ARG A 54 10.48 16.21 -23.26
CA ARG A 54 11.63 15.72 -24.02
C ARG A 54 11.59 14.18 -24.08
N ALA A 55 12.55 13.56 -24.77
CA ALA A 55 12.85 12.15 -24.61
C ALA A 55 12.95 11.77 -23.12
N GLU A 56 12.15 10.78 -22.72
CA GLU A 56 12.08 10.27 -21.33
C GLU A 56 11.83 11.34 -20.26
N TRP A 57 11.14 12.42 -20.63
CA TRP A 57 10.79 13.48 -19.69
C TRP A 57 9.36 13.96 -19.92
N PHE A 58 8.56 13.85 -18.86
CA PHE A 58 7.13 14.09 -18.89
C PHE A 58 6.71 15.14 -17.86
N GLY A 59 5.54 15.72 -18.08
CA GLY A 59 4.86 16.60 -17.15
C GLY A 59 3.35 16.41 -17.26
N MET A 60 2.60 17.26 -16.57
CA MET A 60 1.15 17.31 -16.67
C MET A 60 0.65 18.74 -16.81
N LEU A 61 -0.30 18.94 -17.72
CA LEU A 61 -1.13 20.13 -17.78
C LEU A 61 -2.38 19.91 -16.95
N HIS A 62 -2.68 20.87 -16.10
CA HIS A 62 -3.90 20.85 -15.31
C HIS A 62 -4.38 22.27 -15.04
N SER A 63 -5.66 22.40 -14.73
CA SER A 63 -6.17 23.63 -14.15
C SER A 63 -5.61 23.77 -12.74
N TRP A 64 -5.06 24.94 -12.43
CA TRP A 64 -4.62 25.28 -11.09
C TRP A 64 -5.23 26.61 -10.66
N ALA A 65 -5.67 26.66 -9.41
CA ALA A 65 -6.32 27.83 -8.83
C ALA A 65 -5.74 28.08 -7.45
N ASP A 66 -5.18 29.27 -7.24
CA ASP A 66 -4.77 29.76 -5.92
C ASP A 66 -5.99 30.18 -5.08
N SER A 67 -7.09 30.55 -5.76
CA SER A 67 -8.32 31.00 -5.15
C SER A 67 -9.55 30.46 -5.89
N LYS A 68 -10.72 30.51 -5.25
CA LYS A 68 -11.99 30.09 -5.86
C LYS A 68 -12.40 30.90 -7.10
N LYS A 69 -11.78 32.07 -7.33
CA LYS A 69 -12.21 33.04 -8.36
C LYS A 69 -11.41 32.97 -9.66
N LYS A 70 -10.16 32.50 -9.63
CA LYS A 70 -9.29 32.47 -10.82
C LYS A 70 -8.56 31.15 -10.91
N SER A 71 -8.65 30.51 -12.08
CA SER A 71 -7.88 29.32 -12.42
C SER A 71 -7.17 29.54 -13.76
N ASN A 72 -5.94 29.05 -13.85
CA ASN A 72 -5.13 29.13 -15.06
C ASN A 72 -4.64 27.74 -15.45
N LEU A 73 -4.26 27.58 -16.72
CA LEU A 73 -3.57 26.39 -17.18
C LEU A 73 -2.12 26.40 -16.67
N VAL A 74 -1.72 25.33 -15.99
CA VAL A 74 -0.38 25.19 -15.42
C VAL A 74 0.24 23.88 -15.89
N LEU A 75 1.49 23.97 -16.34
CA LEU A 75 2.38 22.85 -16.60
C LEU A 75 3.18 22.53 -15.34
N SER A 76 2.94 21.35 -14.77
CA SER A 76 3.76 20.79 -13.70
C SER A 76 4.76 19.79 -14.29
N VAL A 77 6.05 20.01 -14.05
CA VAL A 77 7.14 19.20 -14.62
C VAL A 77 7.54 18.10 -13.65
N PHE A 78 7.55 16.84 -14.09
CA PHE A 78 8.01 15.72 -13.27
C PHE A 78 9.54 15.61 -13.28
N LYS A 79 10.07 14.75 -12.39
CA LYS A 79 11.47 14.34 -12.47
C LYS A 79 11.76 13.71 -13.85
N PRO A 80 12.94 13.94 -14.47
CA PRO A 80 13.33 13.19 -15.66
C PRO A 80 13.31 11.68 -15.40
N GLY A 81 12.80 10.91 -16.36
CA GLY A 81 12.60 9.47 -16.27
C GLY A 81 11.22 9.02 -16.78
N VAL A 82 11.14 7.74 -17.16
CA VAL A 82 9.90 7.09 -17.64
C VAL A 82 8.97 6.64 -16.51
N ASP A 83 9.49 6.50 -15.29
CA ASP A 83 8.74 5.98 -14.12
C ASP A 83 8.66 7.01 -12.98
N SER A 84 8.68 8.31 -13.33
CA SER A 84 8.72 9.42 -12.36
C SER A 84 7.50 9.49 -11.46
N VAL A 85 6.40 8.82 -11.83
CA VAL A 85 5.18 8.69 -11.06
C VAL A 85 4.93 7.19 -10.81
N PRO A 86 5.46 6.61 -9.72
CA PRO A 86 5.51 5.15 -9.54
C PRO A 86 4.13 4.47 -9.53
N TRP A 87 3.12 5.15 -8.99
CA TRP A 87 1.75 4.65 -8.95
C TRP A 87 1.05 4.69 -10.32
N LEU A 88 1.59 5.39 -11.30
CA LEU A 88 1.11 5.42 -12.68
C LEU A 88 1.81 4.36 -13.55
N GLY A 89 2.95 3.83 -13.09
CA GLY A 89 3.81 2.96 -13.87
C GLY A 89 4.57 3.73 -14.94
N SER A 90 5.03 3.00 -15.97
CA SER A 90 5.88 3.58 -17.02
C SER A 90 5.07 4.38 -18.03
N PHE A 91 5.49 5.63 -18.28
CA PHE A 91 4.87 6.49 -19.29
C PHE A 91 4.90 5.89 -20.71
N LYS A 92 5.85 4.99 -21.02
CA LYS A 92 5.91 4.28 -22.31
C LYS A 92 4.83 3.21 -22.47
N MET A 93 4.31 2.71 -21.35
CA MET A 93 3.29 1.65 -21.32
C MET A 93 1.88 2.21 -21.18
N LEU A 94 1.73 3.53 -21.02
CA LEU A 94 0.45 4.19 -21.04
C LEU A 94 -0.12 4.13 -22.46
N ASN A 95 -1.27 3.49 -22.59
CA ASN A 95 -1.97 3.37 -23.85
C ASN A 95 -3.39 3.91 -23.71
N CYS A 96 -3.98 4.29 -24.83
CA CYS A 96 -5.40 4.61 -24.88
C CYS A 96 -6.21 3.36 -24.57
N LEU A 97 -7.34 3.54 -23.88
CA LEU A 97 -8.33 2.47 -23.78
C LEU A 97 -8.82 2.12 -25.20
N PRO A 98 -8.98 0.83 -25.53
CA PRO A 98 -9.49 0.43 -26.84
C PRO A 98 -10.88 1.04 -27.06
N THR A 99 -11.06 1.68 -28.20
CA THR A 99 -12.25 2.47 -28.58
C THR A 99 -13.54 1.64 -28.71
N HIS A 100 -13.45 0.30 -28.61
CA HIS A 100 -14.53 -0.66 -28.87
C HIS A 100 -15.21 -1.26 -27.64
N THR A 101 -14.77 -0.92 -26.43
CA THR A 101 -15.57 -1.20 -25.22
C THR A 101 -16.50 -0.03 -24.97
N GLU A 102 -17.80 -0.32 -24.77
CA GLU A 102 -18.84 0.66 -24.48
C GLU A 102 -18.37 1.78 -23.53
N PRO A 103 -18.86 3.02 -23.69
CA PRO A 103 -18.47 4.14 -22.83
C PRO A 103 -18.66 3.73 -21.37
N ILE A 104 -17.53 3.46 -20.70
CA ILE A 104 -17.49 3.09 -19.30
C ILE A 104 -18.16 4.25 -18.55
N PRO A 105 -19.31 4.05 -17.88
CA PRO A 105 -20.00 5.12 -17.18
C PRO A 105 -19.01 5.82 -16.23
N GLY A 106 -19.04 7.14 -16.13
CA GLY A 106 -18.03 7.93 -15.39
C GLY A 106 -17.79 7.50 -13.93
N HIS A 107 -18.72 6.76 -13.33
CA HIS A 107 -18.58 6.13 -12.01
C HIS A 107 -17.62 4.91 -11.97
N VAL A 108 -17.34 4.28 -13.11
CA VAL A 108 -16.48 3.09 -13.24
C VAL A 108 -15.04 3.47 -13.62
N VAL A 109 -14.81 4.71 -14.11
CA VAL A 109 -13.46 5.28 -14.30
C VAL A 109 -12.70 5.42 -12.98
N GLN A 110 -13.42 5.56 -11.85
CA GLN A 110 -12.82 5.53 -10.50
C GLN A 110 -12.24 4.15 -10.12
N GLN A 111 -12.52 3.12 -10.92
CA GLN A 111 -11.95 1.78 -10.80
C GLN A 111 -11.28 1.37 -12.11
N LEU A 112 -10.53 2.27 -12.77
CA LEU A 112 -9.65 1.84 -13.86
C LEU A 112 -8.80 0.67 -13.36
N PRO A 113 -8.92 -0.53 -13.97
CA PRO A 113 -8.18 -1.69 -13.51
C PRO A 113 -6.69 -1.42 -13.72
N GLY A 114 -5.96 -1.21 -12.62
CA GLY A 114 -4.50 -1.07 -12.65
C GLY A 114 -3.92 0.20 -12.02
N LEU A 115 -4.73 1.17 -11.56
CA LEU A 115 -4.23 2.35 -10.84
C LEU A 115 -4.75 2.42 -9.39
N PRO A 116 -3.90 2.71 -8.40
CA PRO A 116 -2.44 2.84 -8.50
C PRO A 116 -1.77 1.49 -8.82
N VAL A 117 -0.73 1.51 -9.66
CA VAL A 117 0.06 0.32 -9.97
C VAL A 117 0.65 -0.23 -8.66
N PRO A 118 0.37 -1.50 -8.31
CA PRO A 118 0.89 -2.07 -7.09
C PRO A 118 2.41 -2.17 -7.18
N VAL A 119 3.09 -1.78 -6.10
CA VAL A 119 4.53 -2.00 -5.98
C VAL A 119 4.77 -3.49 -5.82
N SER A 120 5.73 -4.06 -6.57
CA SER A 120 6.08 -5.49 -6.51
C SER A 120 6.33 -5.96 -5.08
N ASP A 121 7.04 -5.15 -4.30
CA ASP A 121 7.34 -5.44 -2.90
C ASP A 121 6.50 -4.59 -1.94
N LYS A 122 5.85 -5.28 -1.00
CA LYS A 122 5.17 -4.63 0.11
C LYS A 122 6.19 -3.91 0.97
N LYS A 123 5.93 -2.63 1.24
CA LYS A 123 6.73 -1.84 2.19
C LYS A 123 6.56 -2.40 3.60
N SER A 124 7.56 -2.17 4.45
CA SER A 124 7.58 -2.65 5.84
C SER A 124 6.30 -2.31 6.60
N TYR A 125 5.77 -1.09 6.47
CA TYR A 125 4.52 -0.65 7.12
C TYR A 125 3.25 -1.33 6.57
N SER A 126 3.30 -1.89 5.37
CA SER A 126 2.19 -2.61 4.72
C SER A 126 2.30 -4.13 4.88
N SER A 127 3.33 -4.60 5.59
CA SER A 127 3.62 -6.00 5.85
C SER A 127 3.76 -6.22 7.36
N THR A 128 3.43 -7.41 7.84
CA THR A 128 3.66 -7.74 9.26
C THR A 128 5.14 -8.05 9.47
N SER A 129 5.93 -7.06 9.87
CA SER A 129 7.34 -7.23 10.24
C SER A 129 7.51 -7.26 11.76
N SER A 130 8.26 -8.23 12.28
CA SER A 130 8.67 -8.25 13.69
C SER A 130 9.88 -7.33 13.89
N SER A 131 9.76 -6.32 14.76
CA SER A 131 10.87 -5.44 15.15
C SER A 131 10.97 -5.38 16.66
N TRP A 132 11.99 -6.01 17.23
CA TRP A 132 12.18 -6.16 18.67
C TRP A 132 13.37 -5.35 19.20
N LEU A 133 13.59 -4.17 18.62
CA LEU A 133 14.60 -3.23 19.12
C LEU A 133 14.20 -2.60 20.46
N ARG A 134 12.91 -2.43 20.70
CA ARG A 134 12.36 -1.88 21.94
C ARG A 134 11.63 -2.96 22.73
N GLN A 135 11.76 -2.95 24.06
CA GLN A 135 11.06 -3.90 24.93
C GLN A 135 9.54 -3.88 24.71
N ALA A 136 8.94 -2.71 24.54
CA ALA A 136 7.50 -2.55 24.36
C ALA A 136 6.95 -3.32 23.15
N THR A 137 7.68 -3.39 22.03
CA THR A 137 7.22 -4.09 20.83
C THR A 137 7.32 -5.60 20.99
N LEU A 138 8.38 -6.10 21.64
CA LEU A 138 8.51 -7.50 22.01
C LEU A 138 7.39 -7.94 22.96
N GLN A 139 7.14 -7.14 24.00
CA GLN A 139 6.06 -7.42 24.95
C GLN A 139 4.69 -7.41 24.28
N ALA A 140 4.42 -6.47 23.36
CA ALA A 140 3.17 -6.43 22.62
C ALA A 140 2.96 -7.70 21.77
N ASP A 141 4.00 -8.21 21.12
CA ASP A 141 3.95 -9.45 20.33
C ASP A 141 3.68 -10.68 21.21
N VAL A 142 4.36 -10.80 22.36
CA VAL A 142 4.11 -11.88 23.32
C VAL A 142 2.70 -11.77 23.90
N GLN A 143 2.27 -10.58 24.32
CA GLN A 143 0.90 -10.37 24.84
C GLN A 143 -0.18 -10.67 23.80
N LYS A 144 0.08 -10.35 22.52
CA LYS A 144 -0.80 -10.70 21.41
C LYS A 144 -0.94 -12.22 21.27
N LEU A 145 0.16 -12.97 21.36
CA LEU A 145 0.16 -14.43 21.35
C LEU A 145 -0.68 -14.99 22.52
N LEU A 146 -0.43 -14.52 23.75
CA LEU A 146 -1.14 -14.99 24.95
C LEU A 146 -2.63 -14.67 24.89
N ARG A 147 -3.01 -13.51 24.37
CA ARG A 147 -4.42 -13.14 24.15
C ARG A 147 -5.15 -14.13 23.25
N TYR A 148 -4.48 -14.66 22.23
CA TYR A 148 -5.07 -15.71 21.38
C TYR A 148 -5.04 -17.08 22.06
N GLY A 149 -4.00 -17.38 22.83
CA GLY A 149 -3.90 -18.61 23.64
C GLY A 149 -5.06 -18.77 24.62
N ARG A 150 -5.50 -17.68 25.27
CA ARG A 150 -6.66 -17.68 26.18
C ARG A 150 -8.01 -17.85 25.49
N LYS A 151 -8.06 -17.77 24.15
CA LYS A 151 -9.27 -17.93 23.32
C LYS A 151 -9.24 -19.21 22.49
N LEU A 152 -8.48 -20.21 22.93
CA LEU A 152 -8.49 -21.53 22.32
C LEU A 152 -9.73 -22.32 22.78
N PRO A 153 -10.35 -23.12 21.90
CA PRO A 153 -9.97 -23.42 20.51
C PRO A 153 -10.43 -22.40 19.45
N GLU A 154 -11.28 -21.41 19.78
CA GLU A 154 -11.89 -20.48 18.81
C GLU A 154 -10.89 -19.74 17.90
N LYS A 155 -9.70 -19.42 18.43
CA LYS A 155 -8.63 -18.69 17.71
C LYS A 155 -7.42 -19.56 17.38
N LEU A 156 -7.59 -20.89 17.26
CA LEU A 156 -6.51 -21.85 16.96
C LEU A 156 -5.61 -21.42 15.80
N ASN A 157 -6.20 -21.13 14.63
CA ASN A 157 -5.46 -20.73 13.42
C ASN A 157 -4.67 -19.43 13.62
N VAL A 158 -5.23 -18.47 14.34
CA VAL A 158 -4.59 -17.17 14.60
C VAL A 158 -3.46 -17.33 15.62
N PHE A 159 -3.65 -18.14 16.65
CA PHE A 159 -2.64 -18.47 17.64
C PHE A 159 -1.41 -19.10 16.98
N TYR A 160 -1.57 -20.17 16.21
CA TYR A 160 -0.45 -20.83 15.54
C TYR A 160 0.20 -19.95 14.46
N LYS A 161 -0.56 -19.08 13.78
CA LYS A 161 0.02 -18.12 12.84
C LYS A 161 0.93 -17.11 13.55
N GLU A 162 0.51 -16.57 14.70
CA GLU A 162 1.35 -15.66 15.49
C GLU A 162 2.54 -16.39 16.15
N LEU A 163 2.33 -17.62 16.64
CA LEU A 163 3.39 -18.46 17.19
C LEU A 163 4.49 -18.70 16.16
N ASN A 164 4.13 -19.12 14.96
CA ASN A 164 5.07 -19.33 13.87
C ASN A 164 5.73 -18.02 13.38
N ARG A 165 5.02 -16.88 13.43
CA ARG A 165 5.63 -15.57 13.14
C ARG A 165 6.73 -15.23 14.15
N ILE A 166 6.46 -15.42 15.44
CA ILE A 166 7.43 -15.16 16.50
C ILE A 166 8.59 -16.16 16.42
N HIS A 167 8.31 -17.44 16.20
CA HIS A 167 9.32 -18.47 15.99
C HIS A 167 10.28 -18.12 14.86
N LYS A 168 9.75 -17.85 13.66
CA LYS A 168 10.58 -17.45 12.51
C LYS A 168 11.42 -16.21 12.80
N ALA A 169 10.83 -15.19 13.40
CA ALA A 169 11.56 -13.97 13.76
C ALA A 169 12.68 -14.22 14.78
N ALA A 170 12.42 -15.03 15.82
CA ALA A 170 13.41 -15.35 16.85
C ALA A 170 14.57 -16.17 16.29
N VAL A 171 14.30 -17.18 15.44
CA VAL A 171 15.33 -17.99 14.80
C VAL A 171 16.16 -17.14 13.83
N SER A 172 15.53 -16.29 13.01
CA SER A 172 16.26 -15.39 12.10
C SER A 172 17.24 -14.44 12.79
N ILE A 173 16.91 -14.00 14.01
CA ILE A 173 17.74 -13.07 14.79
C ILE A 173 18.72 -13.83 15.71
N GLY A 174 18.53 -15.14 15.89
CA GLY A 174 19.31 -15.95 16.83
C GLY A 174 18.90 -15.77 18.30
N PHE A 175 17.68 -15.27 18.57
CA PHE A 175 17.20 -15.01 19.93
C PHE A 175 16.50 -16.23 20.54
N TYR A 176 17.21 -17.35 20.68
CA TYR A 176 16.64 -18.62 21.15
C TYR A 176 16.12 -18.57 22.60
N GLN A 177 16.70 -17.71 23.44
CA GLN A 177 16.24 -17.51 24.82
C GLN A 177 14.80 -17.00 24.88
N LEU A 178 14.34 -16.24 23.88
CA LEU A 178 12.94 -15.81 23.79
C LEU A 178 12.02 -17.02 23.60
N LEU A 179 12.39 -17.99 22.76
CA LEU A 179 11.57 -19.19 22.53
C LEU A 179 11.47 -20.04 23.80
N ALA A 180 12.57 -20.20 24.51
CA ALA A 180 12.57 -20.87 25.82
C ALA A 180 11.71 -20.10 26.85
N GLY A 181 11.78 -18.76 26.85
CA GLY A 181 10.93 -17.91 27.68
C GLY A 181 9.44 -18.06 27.36
N ILE A 182 9.08 -18.04 26.08
CA ILE A 182 7.69 -18.23 25.64
C ILE A 182 7.18 -19.62 26.00
N SER A 183 7.99 -20.68 25.86
CA SER A 183 7.61 -22.03 26.32
C SER A 183 7.16 -22.04 27.78
N LYS A 184 7.98 -21.48 28.67
CA LYS A 184 7.66 -21.40 30.10
C LYS A 184 6.43 -20.55 30.39
N ILE A 185 6.23 -19.47 29.62
CA ILE A 185 5.03 -18.64 29.74
C ILE A 185 3.78 -19.42 29.31
N LEU A 186 3.84 -20.18 28.22
CA LEU A 186 2.71 -20.99 27.75
C LEU A 186 2.38 -22.12 28.74
N GLU A 187 3.39 -22.77 29.32
CA GLU A 187 3.21 -23.74 30.42
C GLU A 187 2.48 -23.11 31.61
N ARG A 188 2.91 -21.91 32.01
CA ARG A 188 2.25 -21.16 33.09
C ARG A 188 0.82 -20.74 32.74
N GLU A 189 0.57 -20.28 31.52
CA GLU A 189 -0.80 -19.95 31.11
C GLU A 189 -1.71 -21.18 31.08
N CYS A 190 -1.17 -22.36 30.74
CA CYS A 190 -1.90 -23.62 30.80
C CYS A 190 -2.41 -23.92 32.23
N THR A 191 -1.63 -23.60 33.27
CA THR A 191 -2.05 -23.79 34.68
C THR A 191 -2.99 -22.70 35.18
N LEU A 192 -3.08 -21.56 34.48
CA LEU A 192 -3.91 -20.41 34.83
C LEU A 192 -5.22 -20.35 34.02
N LEU A 193 -5.52 -21.38 33.23
CA LEU A 193 -6.77 -21.46 32.50
C LEU A 193 -7.97 -21.44 33.47
N PRO A 194 -9.05 -20.70 33.14
CA PRO A 194 -10.27 -20.74 33.93
C PRO A 194 -10.83 -22.16 34.04
N PRO A 195 -11.54 -22.51 35.13
CA PRO A 195 -12.15 -23.83 35.30
C PRO A 195 -13.13 -24.21 34.17
N ASN A 196 -13.73 -23.21 33.53
CA ASN A 196 -14.68 -23.38 32.43
C ASN A 196 -14.00 -23.36 31.04
N ALA A 197 -12.67 -23.37 30.98
CA ALA A 197 -11.95 -23.39 29.72
C ALA A 197 -12.13 -24.73 29.00
N HIS A 198 -12.19 -24.68 27.67
CA HIS A 198 -12.31 -25.88 26.85
C HIS A 198 -11.05 -26.76 27.00
N PRO A 199 -11.18 -28.10 27.13
CA PRO A 199 -10.03 -28.98 27.35
C PRO A 199 -8.98 -28.90 26.24
N ASP A 200 -9.38 -28.65 24.99
CA ASP A 200 -8.44 -28.42 23.87
C ASP A 200 -7.48 -27.24 24.12
N ALA A 201 -7.87 -26.23 24.89
CA ALA A 201 -6.99 -25.09 25.18
C ALA A 201 -5.72 -25.52 25.92
N SER A 202 -5.84 -26.37 26.94
CA SER A 202 -4.67 -26.84 27.71
C SER A 202 -3.76 -27.73 26.87
N MET A 203 -4.34 -28.66 26.10
CA MET A 203 -3.57 -29.55 25.21
C MET A 203 -2.79 -28.77 24.15
N GLN A 204 -3.42 -27.78 23.50
CA GLN A 204 -2.76 -26.97 22.47
C GLN A 204 -1.65 -26.08 23.05
N LEU A 205 -1.87 -25.47 24.23
CA LEU A 205 -0.84 -24.67 24.89
C LEU A 205 0.36 -25.52 25.33
N GLN A 206 0.11 -26.69 25.90
CA GLN A 206 1.16 -27.61 26.34
C GLN A 206 1.94 -28.18 25.15
N HIS A 207 1.25 -28.54 24.06
CA HIS A 207 1.87 -28.97 22.81
C HIS A 207 2.77 -27.88 22.22
N ALA A 208 2.27 -26.65 22.10
CA ALA A 208 3.04 -25.51 21.60
C ALA A 208 4.29 -25.22 22.46
N ALA A 209 4.17 -25.29 23.79
CA ALA A 209 5.30 -25.12 24.70
C ALA A 209 6.35 -26.22 24.52
N SER A 210 5.93 -27.49 24.53
CA SER A 210 6.82 -28.63 24.34
C SER A 210 7.61 -28.52 23.02
N LEU A 211 6.94 -28.15 21.93
CA LEU A 211 7.56 -27.95 20.63
C LEU A 211 8.57 -26.79 20.62
N LEU A 212 8.24 -25.64 21.21
CA LEU A 212 9.18 -24.52 21.31
C LEU A 212 10.47 -24.85 22.08
N SER A 213 10.39 -25.80 23.02
CA SER A 213 11.54 -26.26 23.80
C SER A 213 12.45 -27.24 23.03
N LYS A 214 12.01 -27.80 21.89
CA LYS A 214 12.84 -28.73 21.09
C LYS A 214 13.95 -28.00 20.34
N LYS A 215 15.18 -28.51 20.44
CA LYS A 215 16.35 -27.95 19.74
C LYS A 215 16.17 -27.90 18.22
N GLU A 216 15.53 -28.90 17.64
CA GLU A 216 15.22 -28.97 16.20
C GLU A 216 14.44 -27.74 15.73
N ILE A 217 13.41 -27.36 16.50
CA ILE A 217 12.57 -26.20 16.22
C ILE A 217 13.34 -24.91 16.41
N GLN A 218 14.15 -24.80 17.48
CA GLN A 218 14.95 -23.61 17.71
C GLN A 218 16.01 -23.38 16.61
N SER A 219 16.54 -24.45 16.01
CA SER A 219 17.59 -24.36 14.99
C SER A 219 17.11 -24.16 13.56
N ASN A 220 15.83 -24.42 13.26
CA ASN A 220 15.34 -24.48 11.88
C ASN A 220 14.13 -23.55 11.65
N ILE A 221 14.33 -22.54 10.81
CA ILE A 221 13.33 -21.53 10.43
C ILE A 221 12.20 -22.09 9.55
N ASN A 222 12.44 -23.18 8.84
CA ASN A 222 11.49 -23.76 7.89
C ASN A 222 10.45 -24.67 8.56
N ILE A 223 10.68 -25.06 9.82
CA ILE A 223 9.74 -25.88 10.57
C ILE A 223 8.52 -25.02 10.95
N ILE A 224 7.33 -25.52 10.61
CA ILE A 224 6.06 -24.89 10.97
C ILE A 224 5.43 -25.72 12.08
N ILE A 225 5.19 -25.08 13.22
CA ILE A 225 4.47 -25.66 14.35
C ILE A 225 2.99 -25.78 13.96
N ARG A 226 2.49 -27.02 13.91
CA ARG A 226 1.09 -27.33 13.56
C ARG A 226 0.27 -27.59 14.83
N PRO A 227 -1.04 -27.28 14.80
CA PRO A 227 -1.95 -27.66 15.88
C PRO A 227 -1.95 -29.16 16.11
N LEU A 228 -2.24 -29.55 17.35
CA LEU A 228 -2.50 -30.95 17.67
C LEU A 228 -3.89 -31.31 17.12
N ASP A 229 -4.00 -32.43 16.42
CA ASP A 229 -5.31 -32.96 16.02
C ASP A 229 -5.98 -33.56 17.25
N THR A 230 -7.04 -32.90 17.74
CA THR A 230 -7.78 -33.37 18.90
C THR A 230 -9.19 -33.78 18.50
N ASN A 231 -9.67 -34.90 19.05
CA ASN A 231 -10.96 -35.49 18.70
C ASN A 231 -12.18 -34.73 19.27
N PHE A 232 -12.00 -33.51 19.78
CA PHE A 232 -13.08 -32.71 20.38
C PHE A 232 -13.99 -32.05 19.34
N GLN A 233 -13.68 -32.15 18.03
CA GLN A 233 -14.52 -31.64 16.95
C GLN A 233 -15.68 -32.57 16.53
N ASN A 234 -15.88 -33.70 17.21
CA ASN A 234 -16.92 -34.69 16.91
C ASN A 234 -18.10 -34.72 17.91
N LYS A 235 -18.46 -33.59 18.54
CA LYS A 235 -19.75 -33.42 19.25
C LYS A 235 -20.30 -32.02 19.10
#